data_AF-A0A2U2ZDJ4-F1
#
_entry.id   AF-A0A2U2ZDJ4-F1
#
_cell.length_a   1.000
_cell.length_b   1.000
_cell.length_c   1.000
_cell.angle_alpha   90.00
_cell.angle_beta   90.00
_cell.angle_gamma   90.00
#
_symmetry.space_group_name_H-M   'P 1'
#
loop_
_entity.id
_entity.type
_entity.pdbx_description
1 polymer ?
#
loop_
_entity_poly.entity_id
_entity_poly.type
_entity_poly.pdbx_seq_one_letter_code
_entity_poly.pdbx_strand_id
1 'polypeptide(L)'
;MSLIPLVLGVGIVLGGLALATDHRGVAQRVVDTQLNPAYTESGILRGFSRLGREHPGMDFSRNAPRLRMLVRIWGGIAVVAGLGFLAVGVALLVRA
;
A
#
# COMPACT_ATOMS: atom_id res chain seq x y z
N MET A 1 20.05 -10.77 21.22
CA MET A 1 19.91 -9.74 20.16
C MET A 1 18.58 -9.94 19.45
N SER A 2 17.74 -8.91 19.33
CA SER A 2 16.41 -9.02 18.71
C SER A 2 16.49 -8.87 17.20
N LEU A 3 16.09 -9.91 16.45
CA LEU A 3 16.04 -9.92 14.97
C LEU A 3 14.76 -9.30 14.42
N ILE A 4 13.77 -9.04 15.28
CA ILE A 4 12.47 -8.48 14.95
C ILE A 4 12.59 -7.19 14.10
N PRO A 5 13.43 -6.19 14.45
CA PRO A 5 13.52 -4.97 13.65
C PRO A 5 14.12 -5.19 12.26
N LEU A 6 15.05 -6.14 12.12
CA LEU A 6 15.63 -6.49 10.82
C LEU A 6 14.58 -7.15 9.92
N VAL A 7 13.84 -8.13 10.44
CA VAL A 7 12.81 -8.84 9.67
C VAL A 7 11.68 -7.89 9.26
N LEU A 8 11.24 -7.00 10.16
CA LEU A 8 10.24 -5.97 9.84
C LEU A 8 10.76 -4.99 8.78
N GLY A 9 11.99 -4.50 8.93
CA GLY A 9 12.61 -3.59 7.96
C GLY A 9 12.67 -4.21 6.57
N VAL A 10 13.16 -5.45 6.46
CA VAL A 10 13.23 -6.18 5.18
C VAL A 10 11.84 -6.38 4.58
N GLY A 11 10.85 -6.80 5.38
CA GLY A 11 9.48 -6.99 4.91
C GLY A 11 8.87 -5.70 4.34
N ILE A 12 9.04 -4.58 5.06
CA ILE A 12 8.55 -3.26 4.64
C ILE A 12 9.25 -2.79 3.36
N VAL A 13 10.58 -2.97 3.26
CA VAL A 13 11.34 -2.61 2.05
C VAL A 13 10.88 -3.42 0.85
N LEU A 14 10.77 -4.74 0.97
CA LEU A 14 10.37 -5.60 -0.14
C LEU A 14 8.92 -5.33 -0.57
N GLY A 15 8.01 -5.19 0.40
CA GLY A 15 6.61 -4.86 0.13
C GLY A 15 6.44 -3.48 -0.50
N GLY A 16 7.11 -2.47 0.04
CA GLY A 16 7.12 -1.11 -0.50
C GLY A 16 7.70 -1.06 -1.92
N LEU A 17 8.79 -1.80 -2.17
CA LEU A 17 9.46 -1.82 -3.47
C LEU A 17 8.58 -2.51 -4.52
N ALA A 18 7.92 -3.61 -4.14
CA ALA A 18 6.96 -4.30 -5.01
C ALA A 18 5.79 -3.39 -5.39
N LEU A 19 5.30 -2.57 -4.44
CA LEU A 19 4.25 -1.58 -4.71
C LEU A 19 4.77 -0.43 -5.59
N ALA A 20 5.94 0.13 -5.30
CA ALA A 20 6.52 1.26 -6.03
C ALA A 20 6.82 0.93 -7.49
N THR A 21 7.42 -0.23 -7.71
CA THR A 21 7.79 -0.72 -9.05
C THR A 21 6.62 -1.35 -9.80
N ASP A 22 5.46 -1.50 -9.15
CA ASP A 22 4.33 -2.28 -9.65
C ASP A 22 4.76 -3.69 -10.10
N HIS A 23 5.62 -4.32 -9.30
CA HIS A 23 6.20 -5.62 -9.62
C HIS A 23 5.09 -6.66 -9.80
N ARG A 24 4.99 -7.28 -10.98
CA ARG A 24 3.91 -8.22 -11.34
C ARG A 24 2.48 -7.66 -11.20
N GLY A 25 2.30 -6.33 -11.28
CA GLY A 25 0.98 -5.71 -11.14
C GLY A 25 0.48 -5.71 -9.69
N VAL A 26 1.37 -5.73 -8.70
CA VAL A 26 0.99 -5.71 -7.27
C VAL A 26 0.25 -4.42 -6.91
N ALA A 27 0.66 -3.26 -7.42
CA ALA A 27 -0.06 -2.01 -7.16
C ALA A 27 -1.44 -2.06 -7.82
N GLN A 28 -1.54 -2.63 -9.02
CA GLN A 28 -2.83 -2.88 -9.65
C GLN A 28 -3.72 -3.80 -8.81
N ARG A 29 -3.21 -4.95 -8.35
CA ARG A 29 -3.98 -5.86 -7.49
C ARG A 29 -4.46 -5.19 -6.22
N VAL A 30 -3.61 -4.41 -5.55
CA VAL A 30 -4.01 -3.68 -4.33
C VAL A 30 -5.13 -2.70 -4.64
N VAL A 31 -5.03 -1.93 -5.72
CA VAL A 31 -6.11 -1.01 -6.12
C VAL A 31 -7.39 -1.80 -6.43
N ASP A 32 -7.29 -2.85 -7.23
CA ASP A 32 -8.44 -3.61 -7.73
C ASP A 32 -9.12 -4.45 -6.64
N THR A 33 -8.41 -4.83 -5.56
CA THR A 33 -8.95 -5.66 -4.48
C THR A 33 -9.26 -4.89 -3.20
N GLN A 34 -8.38 -3.98 -2.77
CA GLN A 34 -8.50 -3.28 -1.49
C GLN A 34 -9.20 -1.92 -1.62
N LEU A 35 -9.06 -1.25 -2.77
CA LEU A 35 -9.62 0.08 -2.97
C LEU A 35 -10.88 0.07 -3.85
N ASN A 36 -11.17 -1.05 -4.51
CA ASN A 36 -12.32 -1.16 -5.39
C ASN A 36 -13.63 -1.24 -4.59
N PRO A 37 -14.54 -0.25 -4.76
CA PRO A 37 -15.81 -0.21 -4.04
C PRO A 37 -16.73 -1.40 -4.40
N ALA A 38 -16.49 -2.08 -5.52
CA ALA A 38 -17.26 -3.27 -5.91
C ALA A 38 -17.08 -4.46 -4.95
N TYR A 39 -15.96 -4.52 -4.21
CA TYR A 39 -15.69 -5.54 -3.19
C TYR A 39 -15.93 -5.04 -1.76
N THR A 40 -16.41 -3.80 -1.62
CA THR A 40 -16.69 -3.20 -0.32
C THR A 40 -18.10 -3.59 0.15
N GLU A 41 -18.27 -3.83 1.45
CA GLU A 41 -19.55 -4.20 2.05
C GLU A 41 -20.72 -3.30 1.63
N SER A 42 -21.90 -3.89 1.47
CA SER A 42 -23.13 -3.23 1.02
C SER A 42 -23.54 -2.00 1.86
N GLY A 43 -23.12 -1.93 3.12
CA GLY A 43 -23.31 -0.76 3.99
C GLY A 43 -22.51 0.47 3.54
N ILE A 44 -21.30 0.29 3.01
CA ILE A 44 -20.44 1.39 2.55
C ILE A 44 -20.89 1.88 1.17
N LEU A 45 -21.41 0.98 0.32
CA LEU A 45 -22.06 1.34 -0.94
C LEU A 45 -23.26 2.28 -0.72
N ARG A 46 -24.06 2.06 0.34
CA ARG A 46 -25.13 3.00 0.75
C ARG A 46 -24.61 4.35 1.25
N GLY A 47 -23.43 4.39 1.84
CA GLY A 47 -22.74 5.63 2.21
C GLY A 47 -22.36 6.45 0.98
N PHE A 48 -21.83 5.80 -0.05
CA PHE A 48 -21.47 6.45 -1.31
C PHE A 48 -22.69 6.96 -2.09
N SER A 49 -23.80 6.21 -2.11
CA SER A 49 -25.04 6.68 -2.72
C SER A 49 -25.61 7.91 -1.99
N ARG A 50 -25.45 8.00 -0.65
CA ARG A 50 -25.83 9.19 0.13
C ARG A 50 -24.95 10.40 -0.13
N LEU A 51 -23.68 10.20 -0.51
CA LEU A 51 -22.76 11.26 -0.91
C LEU A 51 -22.94 11.73 -2.37
N GLY A 52 -23.96 11.24 -3.08
CA GLY A 52 -24.25 11.63 -4.45
C GLY A 52 -23.36 10.98 -5.51
N ARG A 53 -22.64 9.90 -5.18
CA ARG A 53 -22.00 9.05 -6.21
C ARG A 53 -23.02 8.04 -6.73
N GLU A 54 -23.58 8.35 -7.90
CA GLU A 54 -24.60 7.52 -8.57
C GLU A 54 -24.03 6.16 -9.02
N HIS A 55 -22.76 6.12 -9.43
CA HIS A 55 -22.11 4.91 -9.94
C HIS A 55 -20.68 4.75 -9.40
N PRO A 56 -20.49 4.26 -8.16
CA PRO A 56 -19.18 4.17 -7.52
C PRO A 56 -18.17 3.32 -8.32
N GLY A 57 -18.62 2.35 -9.13
CA GLY A 57 -17.76 1.57 -10.01
C GLY A 57 -17.22 2.33 -11.24
N MET A 58 -18.03 3.22 -11.85
CA MET A 58 -17.58 4.05 -12.98
C MET A 58 -16.60 5.14 -12.52
N ASP A 59 -16.87 5.77 -11.38
CA ASP A 59 -15.96 6.76 -10.81
C ASP A 59 -14.64 6.14 -10.36
N PHE A 60 -14.68 4.89 -9.91
CA PHE A 60 -13.48 4.13 -9.58
C PHE A 60 -12.66 3.79 -10.81
N SER A 61 -13.27 3.28 -11.89
CA SER A 61 -12.52 2.96 -13.13
C SER A 61 -11.86 4.20 -13.73
N ARG A 62 -12.53 5.36 -13.65
CA ARG A 62 -11.96 6.66 -14.08
C ARG A 62 -10.79 7.13 -13.22
N ASN A 63 -10.82 6.85 -11.91
CA ASN A 63 -9.77 7.26 -10.96
C ASN A 63 -8.70 6.17 -10.69
N ALA A 64 -8.92 4.93 -11.12
CA ALA A 64 -8.02 3.79 -10.96
C ALA A 64 -6.56 4.07 -11.37
N PRO A 65 -6.26 4.79 -12.46
CA PRO A 65 -4.87 5.15 -12.78
C PRO A 65 -4.24 6.11 -11.75
N ARG A 66 -5.01 7.08 -11.21
CA ARG A 66 -4.53 7.98 -10.15
C ARG A 66 -4.31 7.23 -8.84
N LEU A 67 -5.22 6.32 -8.49
CA LEU A 67 -5.09 5.45 -7.32
C LEU A 67 -3.85 4.54 -7.42
N ARG A 68 -3.57 3.97 -8.59
CA ARG A 68 -2.33 3.21 -8.84
C ARG A 68 -1.09 4.07 -8.64
N MET A 69 -1.08 5.29 -9.18
CA MET A 69 0.04 6.21 -8.98
C MET A 69 0.23 6.55 -7.50
N LEU A 70 -0.84 6.76 -6.75
CA LEU A 70 -0.81 6.99 -5.31
C LEU A 70 -0.23 5.78 -4.56
N VAL A 71 -0.69 4.56 -4.85
CA VAL A 71 -0.18 3.32 -4.24
C VAL A 71 1.31 3.13 -4.51
N ARG A 72 1.79 3.49 -5.71
CA ARG A 72 3.22 3.43 -6.04
C ARG A 72 4.04 4.45 -5.23
N ILE A 73 3.52 5.67 -5.07
CA ILE A 73 4.17 6.70 -4.23
C ILE A 73 4.25 6.24 -2.77
N TRP A 74 3.17 5.70 -2.21
CA TRP A 74 3.17 5.13 -0.87
C TRP A 74 4.11 3.94 -0.73
N GLY A 75 4.20 3.10 -1.76
CA GLY A 75 5.20 2.04 -1.84
C GLY A 75 6.63 2.59 -1.72
N GLY A 76 6.95 3.67 -2.42
CA GLY A 76 8.25 4.33 -2.33
C GLY A 76 8.55 4.89 -0.93
N ILE A 77 7.57 5.53 -0.30
CA ILE A 77 7.68 6.01 1.08
C ILE A 77 7.94 4.85 2.05
N ALA A 78 7.22 3.74 1.87
CA ALA A 78 7.41 2.53 2.68
C ALA A 78 8.83 1.97 2.54
N VAL A 79 9.42 1.97 1.33
CA VAL A 79 10.83 1.57 1.12
C VAL A 79 11.78 2.42 1.96
N VAL A 80 11.65 3.75 1.90
CA VAL A 80 12.53 4.67 2.63
C VAL A 80 12.40 4.47 4.14
N ALA A 81 11.17 4.32 4.64
CA ALA A 81 10.91 4.02 6.04
C ALA A 81 11.51 2.66 6.48
N GLY A 82 11.34 1.62 5.66
CA GLY A 82 11.90 0.29 5.91
C GLY A 82 13.42 0.28 5.93
N LEU A 83 14.07 1.03 5.03
CA LEU A 83 15.53 1.22 5.03
C LEU A 83 16.01 1.91 6.30
N GLY A 84 15.29 2.93 6.78
CA GLY A 84 15.57 3.58 8.06
C GLY A 84 15.48 2.59 9.24
N PHE A 85 14.44 1.75 9.26
CA PHE A 85 14.27 0.73 10.30
C PHE A 85 15.37 -0.33 10.27
N LEU A 86 15.80 -0.74 9.07
CA LEU A 86 16.96 -1.61 8.84
C LEU A 86 18.25 -0.98 9.37
N ALA A 87 18.51 0.29 9.04
CA ALA A 87 19.71 1.00 9.49
C ALA A 87 19.77 1.09 11.03
N VAL A 88 18.65 1.42 11.68
CA VAL A 88 18.56 1.46 13.16
C VAL A 88 18.72 0.06 13.75
N GLY A 89 18.07 -0.95 13.16
CA GLY A 89 18.18 -2.34 13.59
C GLY A 89 19.61 -2.87 13.51
N VAL A 90 20.33 -2.58 12.43
CA VAL A 90 21.75 -2.91 12.27
C VAL A 90 22.60 -2.16 13.28
N ALA A 91 22.38 -0.85 13.46
CA ALA A 91 23.14 -0.05 14.42
C ALA A 91 22.98 -0.59 15.85
N LEU A 92 21.77 -0.97 16.26
CA LEU A 92 21.51 -1.60 17.57
C LEU A 92 22.12 -3.00 17.68
N LEU A 93 22.15 -3.76 16.59
CA LEU A 93 22.76 -5.10 16.57
C LEU A 93 24.28 -5.03 16.74
N VAL A 94 24.95 -4.10 16.07
CA VAL A 94 26.42 -3.92 16.15
C VAL A 94 26.85 -3.33 17.49
N ARG A 95 25.97 -2.59 18.17
CA ARG A 95 26.25 -1.98 19.48
C ARG A 95 26.04 -2.92 20.67
N ALA A 96 25.43 -4.08 20.45
CA ALA A 96 25.11 -5.08 21.47
C ALA A 96 26.16 -6.20 21.49
#